data_AF-A0A7W0HJQ6-F1
#
_entry.id   AF-A0A7W0HJQ6-F1
#
_cell.length_a   1.000
_cell.length_b   1.000
_cell.length_c   1.000
_cell.angle_alpha   90.00
_cell.angle_beta   90.00
_cell.angle_gamma   90.00
#
_symmetry.space_group_name_H-M   'P 1'
#
loop_
_entity.id
_entity.type
_entity.pdbx_description
1 polymer ?
#
loop_
_entity_poly.entity_id
_entity_poly.type
_entity_poly.pdbx_seq_one_letter_code
_entity_poly.pdbx_strand_id
1 'polypeptide(L)'
;MTVVCLFFVLTAASAWALVNYEAGRMEINGILLLQDAGDSDVYYYLPTVPRVSEKNNSALEISLVKFVDPKGDTSGGLLHMLMTFSLPADERAALEKALKQKRPKARLAGPVPLNQQEEGSFSIISGTLSDDGFTRSLISSGRAPVTPGSRAAVAATLSPHGATLLWESLNKPTSDVSVALRTYYEASLPSFEARISADVSTVYEHFSKVFNRQDNYARRQIRDIMDELVRTGTVNVEIFDRLPEDTANKAMQSLVDLATTKLTEIIFDQETGFTAIPEKEEAVESGQIKGRQKKGWLAKVFTGTGNQQYYTDNQYVLKKRTDINRATFNINLNRRAVIRVPVDTAGNISGLYREFGENPEMFRVVNLADPAFEKREVFFRIDGNFSGVFEDIMNFAGVSVIKQYPDHAAAAGELIFTREDIRQGVLSKSWRYARLGQKEEAWLDYGYRTTWSIRGQHQIKNPENPDEWHTSSDPIITIAPPLDRMDLEVDADRFLFEDAGIRSATLEVRYPVFGEKVKKRLAVMRVTDAESVSGHVLFYDPQAAVDYRVNWYPSGGRPIKGDWQPLDETYLVLIPPEL
;
A
#
# COMPACT_ATOMS: atom_id res chain seq x y z
N MET A 1 23.59 -60.44 25.86
CA MET A 1 23.02 -59.43 26.76
C MET A 1 23.90 -58.20 26.65
N THR A 2 23.52 -57.29 25.76
CA THR A 2 24.36 -56.15 25.35
C THR A 2 23.86 -54.92 26.10
N VAL A 3 24.70 -54.38 26.98
CA VAL A 3 24.40 -53.19 27.78
C VAL A 3 24.56 -51.97 26.87
N VAL A 4 23.45 -51.27 26.61
CA VAL A 4 23.43 -49.99 25.92
C VAL A 4 23.61 -48.90 26.98
N CYS A 5 24.79 -48.27 27.02
CA CYS A 5 25.02 -47.05 27.77
C CYS A 5 24.33 -45.88 27.05
N LEU A 6 23.26 -45.37 27.65
CA LEU A 6 22.60 -44.15 27.20
C LEU A 6 23.43 -42.94 27.68
N PHE A 7 24.14 -42.29 26.76
CA PHE A 7 24.76 -40.98 26.99
C PHE A 7 23.66 -39.93 27.08
N PHE A 8 23.35 -39.47 28.29
CA PHE A 8 22.57 -38.25 28.50
C PHE A 8 23.46 -37.05 28.18
N VAL A 9 23.33 -36.51 26.97
CA VAL A 9 23.82 -35.16 26.64
C VAL A 9 22.89 -34.19 27.37
N LEU A 10 23.34 -33.69 28.54
CA LEU A 10 22.76 -32.48 29.13
C LEU A 10 23.01 -31.33 28.14
N THR A 11 22.01 -31.05 27.31
CA THR A 11 21.86 -29.72 26.73
C THR A 11 21.57 -28.79 27.90
N ALA A 12 22.51 -27.90 28.21
CA ALA A 12 22.35 -26.88 29.23
C ALA A 12 21.15 -26.01 28.82
N ALA A 13 20.00 -26.32 29.41
CA ALA A 13 18.85 -25.43 29.43
C ALA A 13 19.35 -24.07 29.92
N SER A 14 18.97 -23.01 29.22
CA SER A 14 19.29 -21.63 29.52
C SER A 14 18.85 -21.31 30.95
N ALA A 15 19.75 -21.52 31.91
CA ALA A 15 19.60 -21.00 33.25
C ALA A 15 19.41 -19.49 33.13
N TRP A 16 18.41 -18.97 33.83
CA TRP A 16 18.05 -17.56 33.82
C TRP A 16 19.27 -16.75 34.24
N ALA A 17 19.95 -16.16 33.26
CA ALA A 17 21.20 -15.46 33.48
C ALA A 17 20.90 -14.11 34.12
N LEU A 18 21.29 -13.97 35.38
CA LEU A 18 21.13 -12.75 36.16
C LEU A 18 22.50 -12.09 36.27
N VAL A 19 22.61 -10.84 35.83
CA VAL A 19 23.87 -10.08 35.87
C VAL A 19 23.94 -9.16 37.08
N ASN A 20 25.13 -8.79 37.52
CA ASN A 20 25.30 -7.77 38.55
C ASN A 20 25.02 -6.37 38.00
N TYR A 21 24.32 -5.53 38.76
CA TYR A 21 24.01 -4.16 38.34
C TYR A 21 25.26 -3.26 38.26
N GLU A 22 26.07 -3.22 39.33
CA GLU A 22 27.30 -2.40 39.40
C GLU A 22 28.59 -3.21 39.45
N ALA A 23 28.60 -4.34 40.15
CA ALA A 23 29.82 -5.12 40.36
C ALA A 23 30.29 -5.81 39.08
N GLY A 24 31.60 -5.74 38.79
CA GLY A 24 32.21 -6.44 37.67
C GLY A 24 31.82 -5.92 36.28
N ARG A 25 31.12 -4.79 36.18
CA ARG A 25 30.80 -4.15 34.90
C ARG A 25 32.06 -3.60 34.25
N MET A 26 32.23 -3.83 32.95
CA MET A 26 33.39 -3.33 32.20
C MET A 26 33.03 -2.99 30.76
N GLU A 27 33.83 -2.14 30.13
CA GLU A 27 33.69 -1.80 28.72
C GLU A 27 34.96 -2.20 27.96
N ILE A 28 34.77 -2.85 26.82
CA ILE A 28 35.84 -3.24 25.89
C ILE A 28 35.36 -2.92 24.48
N ASN A 29 36.15 -2.15 23.73
CA ASN A 29 35.85 -1.76 22.35
C ASN A 29 34.46 -1.11 22.18
N GLY A 30 34.00 -0.31 23.16
CA GLY A 30 32.67 0.30 23.12
C GLY A 30 31.52 -0.65 23.47
N ILE A 31 31.81 -1.91 23.82
CA ILE A 31 30.81 -2.92 24.16
C ILE A 31 30.80 -3.11 25.67
N LEU A 32 29.60 -2.99 26.24
CA LEU A 32 29.37 -3.19 27.65
C LEU A 32 29.34 -4.68 27.99
N LEU A 33 30.15 -5.07 28.97
CA LEU A 33 30.20 -6.40 29.56
C LEU A 33 29.66 -6.36 30.99
N LEU A 34 28.78 -7.31 31.28
CA LEU A 34 28.05 -7.45 32.54
C LEU A 34 28.43 -8.79 33.17
N GLN A 35 29.00 -8.77 34.36
CA GLN A 35 29.40 -9.98 35.08
C GLN A 35 28.16 -10.74 35.57
N ASP A 36 28.19 -12.07 35.49
CA ASP A 36 27.16 -12.94 36.06
C ASP A 36 27.09 -12.79 37.60
N ALA A 37 25.88 -12.89 38.15
CA ALA A 37 25.65 -12.74 39.59
C ALA A 37 26.04 -13.98 40.41
N GLY A 38 26.15 -15.14 39.79
CA GLY A 38 26.56 -16.40 40.42
C GLY A 38 28.01 -16.80 40.13
N ASP A 39 28.60 -16.35 39.02
CA ASP A 39 29.93 -16.75 38.56
C ASP A 39 30.80 -15.54 38.15
N SER A 40 31.83 -15.25 38.95
CA SER A 40 32.70 -14.08 38.74
C SER A 40 33.57 -14.15 37.47
N ASP A 41 33.71 -15.33 36.88
CA ASP A 41 34.46 -15.53 35.64
C ASP A 41 33.56 -15.48 34.40
N VAL A 42 32.26 -15.16 34.55
CA VAL A 42 31.30 -15.14 33.43
C VAL A 42 30.85 -13.74 33.13
N TYR A 43 30.87 -13.40 31.84
CA TYR A 43 30.45 -12.10 31.34
C TYR A 43 29.45 -12.26 30.20
N TYR A 44 28.42 -11.44 30.24
CA TYR A 44 27.46 -11.23 29.16
C TYR A 44 27.75 -9.91 28.48
N TYR A 45 27.48 -9.79 27.18
CA TYR A 45 27.63 -8.51 26.46
C TYR A 45 26.27 -7.88 26.18
N LEU A 46 26.22 -6.56 26.12
CA LEU A 46 25.06 -5.82 25.61
C LEU A 46 25.33 -5.42 24.16
N PRO A 47 24.51 -5.86 23.18
CA PRO A 47 24.62 -5.37 21.81
C PRO A 47 24.45 -3.83 21.76
N THR A 48 25.14 -3.18 20.83
CA THR A 48 25.23 -1.71 20.79
C THR A 48 24.06 -1.08 20.04
N VAL A 49 23.88 -1.43 18.76
CA VAL A 49 22.84 -0.89 17.88
C VAL A 49 22.19 -1.98 17.02
N PRO A 50 20.90 -1.85 16.65
CA PRO A 50 20.28 -2.72 15.65
C PRO A 50 20.91 -2.50 14.27
N ARG A 51 21.04 -3.57 13.49
CA ARG A 51 21.57 -3.51 12.11
C ARG A 51 20.81 -4.44 11.17
N VAL A 52 21.02 -4.26 9.87
CA VAL A 52 20.55 -5.22 8.87
C VAL A 52 21.24 -6.57 9.10
N SER A 53 20.45 -7.64 9.06
CA SER A 53 20.91 -9.01 9.23
C SER A 53 21.77 -9.45 8.05
N GLU A 54 22.72 -10.33 8.31
CA GLU A 54 23.60 -10.93 7.29
C GLU A 54 23.20 -12.37 7.01
N LYS A 55 23.29 -12.79 5.74
CA LYS A 55 23.27 -14.20 5.35
C LYS A 55 24.64 -14.83 5.59
N ASN A 56 24.69 -16.16 5.57
CA ASN A 56 25.91 -16.97 5.76
C ASN A 56 27.09 -16.63 4.83
N ASN A 57 26.86 -15.88 3.74
CA ASN A 57 27.88 -15.43 2.78
C ASN A 57 28.20 -13.92 2.89
N SER A 58 27.97 -13.30 4.05
CA SER A 58 28.20 -11.86 4.31
C SER A 58 27.35 -10.89 3.45
N ALA A 59 26.34 -11.39 2.73
CA ALA A 59 25.38 -10.56 2.04
C ALA A 59 24.28 -10.10 3.00
N LEU A 60 24.03 -8.80 3.06
CA LEU A 60 22.96 -8.22 3.87
C LEU A 60 21.57 -8.60 3.36
N GLU A 61 20.65 -8.80 4.30
CA GLU A 61 19.26 -9.14 4.04
C GLU A 61 18.43 -7.88 3.84
N ILE A 62 18.68 -7.19 2.72
CA ILE A 62 17.98 -6.01 2.26
C ILE A 62 17.71 -6.10 0.75
N SER A 63 16.56 -5.60 0.32
CA SER A 63 16.16 -5.47 -1.07
C SER A 63 15.35 -4.18 -1.24
N LEU A 64 15.85 -3.26 -2.06
CA LEU A 64 15.13 -2.10 -2.54
C LEU A 64 14.99 -2.19 -4.06
N VAL A 65 13.76 -2.36 -4.52
CA VAL A 65 13.41 -2.47 -5.93
C VAL A 65 12.66 -1.21 -6.34
N LYS A 66 13.15 -0.48 -7.32
CA LYS A 66 12.33 0.49 -8.07
C LYS A 66 11.67 -0.23 -9.23
N PHE A 67 10.40 0.00 -9.47
CA PHE A 67 9.71 -0.53 -10.64
C PHE A 67 9.08 0.61 -11.44
N VAL A 68 9.21 0.51 -12.75
CA VAL A 68 8.76 1.54 -13.70
C VAL A 68 7.89 0.87 -14.75
N ASP A 69 6.67 1.36 -14.90
CA ASP A 69 5.82 1.07 -16.03
C ASP A 69 5.99 2.18 -17.09
N PRO A 70 6.48 1.87 -18.30
CA PRO A 70 6.63 2.84 -19.37
C PRO A 70 5.31 3.52 -19.78
N LYS A 71 4.16 2.89 -19.54
CA LYS A 71 2.84 3.50 -19.79
C LYS A 71 2.43 4.47 -18.70
N GLY A 72 3.11 4.46 -17.56
CA GLY A 72 2.89 5.34 -16.42
C GLY A 72 1.83 4.85 -15.44
N ASP A 73 1.16 3.72 -15.69
CA ASP A 73 0.02 3.27 -14.88
C ASP A 73 0.46 2.79 -13.49
N THR A 74 1.58 2.07 -13.40
CA THR A 74 2.06 1.50 -12.12
C THR A 74 3.57 1.65 -11.96
N SER A 75 4.02 2.72 -11.30
CA SER A 75 5.42 2.91 -10.89
C SER A 75 5.55 3.09 -9.37
N GLY A 76 6.73 2.81 -8.82
CA GLY A 76 6.97 2.90 -7.39
C GLY A 76 8.22 2.15 -6.92
N GLY A 77 8.20 1.73 -5.66
CA GLY A 77 9.26 0.88 -5.12
C GLY A 77 8.79 -0.11 -4.06
N LEU A 78 9.62 -1.12 -3.81
CA LEU A 78 9.44 -2.12 -2.78
C LEU A 78 10.71 -2.17 -1.93
N LEU A 79 10.57 -1.96 -0.63
CA LEU A 79 11.63 -2.18 0.36
C LEU A 79 11.30 -3.47 1.12
N HIS A 80 12.30 -4.32 1.32
CA HIS A 80 12.25 -5.41 2.28
C HIS A 80 13.59 -5.53 2.97
N MET A 81 13.61 -5.65 4.29
CA MET A 81 14.83 -5.84 5.06
C MET A 81 14.58 -6.61 6.36
N LEU A 82 15.60 -7.32 6.82
CA LEU A 82 15.60 -8.01 8.10
C LEU A 82 16.57 -7.34 9.06
N MET A 83 16.10 -6.99 10.25
CA MET A 83 16.89 -6.37 11.31
C MET A 83 17.27 -7.39 12.38
N THR A 84 18.47 -7.27 12.92
CA THR A 84 18.96 -8.08 14.06
C THR A 84 19.56 -7.18 15.14
N PHE A 85 19.53 -7.65 16.38
CA PHE A 85 20.17 -7.01 17.53
C PHE A 85 21.12 -7.98 18.23
N SER A 86 22.28 -8.19 17.61
CA SER A 86 23.33 -9.11 18.08
C SER A 86 24.69 -8.51 17.73
N LEU A 87 25.81 -9.03 18.23
CA LEU A 87 27.14 -8.63 17.74
C LEU A 87 27.55 -9.48 16.52
N PRO A 88 28.25 -8.90 15.52
CA PRO A 88 28.84 -9.67 14.42
C PRO A 88 29.79 -10.76 14.94
N ALA A 89 29.99 -11.83 14.18
CA ALA A 89 30.78 -12.97 14.63
C ALA A 89 32.26 -12.61 14.86
N ASP A 90 32.82 -11.74 14.02
CA ASP A 90 34.17 -11.20 14.09
C ASP A 90 34.35 -10.22 15.26
N GLU A 91 33.41 -9.28 15.46
CA GLU A 91 33.43 -8.40 16.63
C GLU A 91 33.30 -9.18 17.94
N ARG A 92 32.44 -10.20 17.97
CA ARG A 92 32.30 -11.10 19.13
C ARG A 92 33.60 -11.84 19.42
N ALA A 93 34.28 -12.36 18.39
CA ALA A 93 35.56 -13.04 18.55
C ALA A 93 36.65 -12.08 19.06
N ALA A 94 36.67 -10.85 18.55
CA ALA A 94 37.58 -9.80 19.03
C ALA A 94 37.30 -9.42 20.49
N LEU A 95 36.03 -9.29 20.87
CA LEU A 95 35.60 -9.01 22.25
C LEU A 95 36.01 -10.14 23.20
N GLU A 96 35.82 -11.40 22.80
CA GLU A 96 36.22 -12.55 23.62
C GLU A 96 37.73 -12.60 23.84
N LYS A 97 38.52 -12.34 22.78
CA LYS A 97 39.98 -12.26 22.87
C LYS A 97 40.42 -11.14 23.81
N ALA A 98 39.82 -9.95 23.70
CA ALA A 98 40.14 -8.81 24.54
C ALA A 98 39.70 -9.01 26.01
N LEU A 99 38.58 -9.70 26.25
CA LEU A 99 38.15 -10.09 27.59
C LEU A 99 39.16 -11.04 28.23
N LYS A 100 39.60 -12.08 27.52
CA LYS A 100 40.61 -13.04 28.00
C LYS A 100 41.96 -12.38 28.31
N GLN A 101 42.34 -11.35 27.54
CA GLN A 101 43.56 -10.57 27.83
C GLN A 101 43.47 -9.80 29.15
N LYS A 102 42.32 -9.18 29.44
CA LYS A 102 42.10 -8.44 30.70
C LYS A 102 41.85 -9.38 31.89
N ARG A 103 41.17 -10.50 31.66
CA ARG A 103 40.84 -11.52 32.67
C ARG A 103 41.05 -12.93 32.09
N PRO A 104 42.20 -13.57 32.35
CA PRO A 104 42.53 -14.87 31.75
C PRO A 104 41.53 -16.00 32.02
N LYS A 105 40.83 -15.95 33.16
CA LYS A 105 39.81 -16.95 33.53
C LYS A 105 38.41 -16.62 32.99
N ALA A 106 38.19 -15.43 32.45
CA ALA A 106 36.87 -14.98 32.04
C ALA A 106 36.36 -15.68 30.78
N ARG A 107 35.08 -16.05 30.77
CA ARG A 107 34.35 -16.59 29.61
C ARG A 107 33.19 -15.68 29.21
N LEU A 108 33.02 -15.50 27.90
CA LEU A 108 31.89 -14.76 27.34
C LEU A 108 30.71 -15.71 27.11
N ALA A 109 29.64 -15.58 27.89
CA ALA A 109 28.48 -16.46 27.83
C ALA A 109 27.57 -16.19 26.62
N GLY A 110 27.50 -14.94 26.15
CA GLY A 110 26.60 -14.51 25.08
C GLY A 110 26.04 -13.12 25.34
N PRO A 111 25.02 -12.69 24.57
CA PRO A 111 24.33 -11.45 24.87
C PRO A 111 23.57 -11.59 26.18
N VAL A 112 23.44 -10.49 26.93
CA VAL A 112 22.58 -10.44 28.11
C VAL A 112 21.13 -10.74 27.68
N PRO A 113 20.37 -11.58 28.41
CA PRO A 113 18.97 -11.81 28.08
C PRO A 113 18.19 -10.50 28.16
N LEU A 114 17.63 -10.09 27.02
CA LEU A 114 16.81 -8.90 26.91
C LEU A 114 15.34 -9.28 26.87
N ASN A 115 14.55 -8.56 27.66
CA ASN A 115 13.11 -8.61 27.70
C ASN A 115 12.53 -7.38 26.99
N GLN A 116 11.28 -7.49 26.57
CA GLN A 116 10.57 -6.43 25.85
C GLN A 116 9.12 -6.36 26.32
N GLN A 117 8.49 -5.19 26.16
CA GLN A 117 7.04 -5.05 26.33
C GLN A 117 6.31 -5.69 25.14
N GLU A 118 5.00 -5.95 25.29
CA GLU A 118 4.21 -6.60 24.23
C GLU A 118 4.10 -5.75 22.96
N GLU A 119 4.10 -4.42 23.10
CA GLU A 119 4.01 -3.45 22.01
C GLU A 119 5.13 -2.39 22.08
N GLY A 120 5.46 -1.79 20.93
CA GLY A 120 6.35 -0.63 20.84
C GLY A 120 7.83 -0.89 21.12
N SER A 121 8.26 -2.14 21.23
CA SER A 121 9.67 -2.49 21.46
C SER A 121 10.54 -2.35 20.20
N PHE A 122 9.92 -2.31 19.02
CA PHE A 122 10.57 -2.09 17.72
C PHE A 122 9.86 -0.97 16.97
N SER A 123 10.61 0.03 16.50
CA SER A 123 10.05 1.18 15.79
C SER A 123 10.94 1.59 14.63
N ILE A 124 10.30 1.97 13.53
CA ILE A 124 10.96 2.55 12.34
C ILE A 124 10.74 4.05 12.40
N ILE A 125 11.83 4.81 12.33
CA ILE A 125 11.84 6.27 12.35
C ILE A 125 12.32 6.72 10.97
N SER A 126 11.42 7.28 10.16
CA SER A 126 11.74 7.77 8.82
C SER A 126 10.69 8.73 8.29
N GLY A 127 11.09 9.84 7.67
CA GLY A 127 10.17 10.76 6.99
C GLY A 127 9.55 10.16 5.73
N THR A 128 10.31 9.37 4.98
CA THR A 128 9.86 8.75 3.73
C THR A 128 8.94 7.56 3.96
N LEU A 129 9.19 6.77 5.02
CA LEU A 129 8.41 5.57 5.36
C LEU A 129 7.17 5.86 6.22
N SER A 130 7.08 7.05 6.84
CA SER A 130 5.94 7.43 7.70
C SER A 130 4.95 8.39 7.03
N ASP A 131 5.26 8.90 5.84
CA ASP A 131 4.39 9.81 5.10
C ASP A 131 3.45 9.05 4.15
N ASP A 132 2.15 9.28 4.27
CA ASP A 132 1.08 8.61 3.49
C ASP A 132 1.16 8.92 1.97
N GLY A 133 1.85 9.99 1.56
CA GLY A 133 2.09 10.33 0.15
C GLY A 133 3.32 9.63 -0.45
N PHE A 134 4.33 9.36 0.38
CA PHE A 134 5.56 8.68 -0.06
C PHE A 134 5.50 7.17 0.11
N THR A 135 4.79 6.66 1.12
CA THR A 135 4.65 5.24 1.41
C THR A 135 3.20 4.82 1.34
N ARG A 136 2.92 3.83 0.49
CA ARG A 136 1.58 3.25 0.31
C ARG A 136 1.25 2.24 1.42
N SER A 137 2.25 1.54 1.91
CA SER A 137 2.10 0.61 3.03
C SER A 137 3.44 0.36 3.72
N LEU A 138 3.41 0.24 5.04
CA LEU A 138 4.55 -0.16 5.88
C LEU A 138 4.11 -1.30 6.80
N ILE A 139 4.84 -2.42 6.75
CA ILE A 139 4.61 -3.59 7.60
C ILE A 139 5.90 -3.83 8.38
N SER A 140 5.78 -3.97 9.69
CA SER A 140 6.91 -4.34 10.56
C SER A 140 6.48 -5.42 11.56
N SER A 141 7.43 -6.17 12.12
CA SER A 141 7.14 -7.21 13.12
C SER A 141 6.56 -6.69 14.43
N GLY A 142 6.67 -5.38 14.72
CA GLY A 142 6.24 -4.74 15.97
C GLY A 142 7.04 -5.15 17.23
N ARG A 143 7.81 -6.24 17.15
CA ARG A 143 8.64 -6.78 18.24
C ARG A 143 10.12 -6.75 17.90
N ALA A 144 10.92 -6.43 18.91
CA ALA A 144 12.38 -6.38 18.84
C ALA A 144 13.00 -7.79 18.73
N PRO A 145 14.04 -7.97 17.90
CA PRO A 145 14.75 -9.23 17.75
C PRO A 145 15.77 -9.43 18.90
N VAL A 146 15.27 -9.67 20.11
CA VAL A 146 16.07 -9.74 21.35
C VAL A 146 16.75 -11.09 21.61
N THR A 147 16.35 -12.14 20.90
CA THR A 147 16.93 -13.48 21.03
C THR A 147 18.07 -13.68 20.02
N PRO A 148 19.18 -14.36 20.36
CA PRO A 148 20.24 -14.68 19.41
C PRO A 148 19.69 -15.35 18.15
N GLY A 149 20.06 -14.83 16.98
CA GLY A 149 19.60 -15.33 15.67
C GLY A 149 18.18 -14.90 15.27
N SER A 150 17.43 -14.25 16.16
CA SER A 150 16.11 -13.70 15.81
C SER A 150 16.25 -12.48 14.88
N ARG A 151 15.19 -12.25 14.09
CA ARG A 151 15.13 -11.20 13.07
C ARG A 151 13.76 -10.51 13.11
N ALA A 152 13.76 -9.21 12.89
CA ALA A 152 12.57 -8.39 12.73
C ALA A 152 12.44 -7.98 11.26
N ALA A 153 11.30 -8.28 10.64
CA ALA A 153 11.06 -7.95 9.24
C ALA A 153 10.49 -6.54 9.10
N VAL A 154 10.93 -5.85 8.06
CA VAL A 154 10.39 -4.56 7.62
C VAL A 154 10.13 -4.65 6.12
N ALA A 155 8.90 -4.33 5.71
CA ALA A 155 8.50 -4.29 4.32
C ALA A 155 7.72 -3.00 4.04
N ALA A 156 8.02 -2.33 2.92
CA ALA A 156 7.29 -1.14 2.52
C ALA A 156 7.01 -1.13 1.01
N THR A 157 5.82 -0.64 0.66
CA THR A 157 5.48 -0.28 -0.72
C THR A 157 5.51 1.23 -0.86
N LEU A 158 6.26 1.74 -1.83
CA LEU A 158 6.59 3.15 -1.99
C LEU A 158 5.92 3.73 -3.23
N SER A 159 5.53 5.00 -3.16
CA SER A 159 5.17 5.78 -4.36
C SER A 159 6.42 6.05 -5.21
N PRO A 160 6.29 6.51 -6.48
CA PRO A 160 7.44 6.87 -7.31
C PRO A 160 8.37 7.90 -6.65
N HIS A 161 7.78 8.91 -6.01
CA HIS A 161 8.51 9.95 -5.29
C HIS A 161 9.18 9.38 -4.03
N GLY A 162 8.45 8.59 -3.22
CA GLY A 162 9.01 7.96 -2.02
C GLY A 162 10.16 6.99 -2.33
N ALA A 163 10.04 6.19 -3.38
CA ALA A 163 11.10 5.30 -3.83
C ALA A 163 12.35 6.07 -4.30
N THR A 164 12.15 7.23 -4.93
CA THR A 164 13.26 8.09 -5.37
C THR A 164 13.95 8.74 -4.17
N LEU A 165 13.19 9.31 -3.25
CA LEU A 165 13.71 9.96 -2.04
C LEU A 165 14.44 8.96 -1.13
N LEU A 166 13.86 7.79 -0.87
CA LEU A 166 14.50 6.76 -0.04
C LEU A 166 15.82 6.30 -0.66
N TRP A 167 15.85 6.07 -1.97
CA TRP A 167 17.06 5.67 -2.69
C TRP A 167 18.14 6.75 -2.61
N GLU A 168 17.80 8.01 -2.85
CA GLU A 168 18.73 9.13 -2.71
C GLU A 168 19.23 9.28 -1.27
N SER A 169 18.37 8.98 -0.29
CA SER A 169 18.72 9.01 1.13
C SER A 169 19.75 7.93 1.49
N LEU A 170 19.61 6.71 0.97
CA LEU A 170 20.57 5.62 1.17
C LEU A 170 21.94 5.91 0.54
N ASN A 171 22.00 6.77 -0.49
CA ASN A 171 23.24 7.26 -1.09
C ASN A 171 24.03 8.22 -0.17
N LYS A 172 23.41 8.76 0.89
CA LYS A 172 24.04 9.72 1.80
C LYS A 172 24.70 9.02 3.00
N PRO A 173 25.64 9.71 3.70
CA PRO A 173 26.26 9.19 4.92
C PRO A 173 25.28 8.88 6.06
N THR A 174 24.09 9.47 6.04
CA THR A 174 23.01 9.22 6.99
C THR A 174 21.72 9.05 6.19
N SER A 175 21.07 7.91 6.35
CA SER A 175 19.81 7.62 5.69
C SER A 175 18.66 8.16 6.53
N ASP A 176 17.53 8.39 5.87
CA ASP A 176 16.28 8.78 6.50
C ASP A 176 15.65 7.61 7.29
N VAL A 177 16.26 6.43 7.30
CA VAL A 177 15.71 5.25 7.99
C VAL A 177 16.58 4.89 9.19
N SER A 178 15.99 5.07 10.37
CA SER A 178 16.53 4.57 11.64
C SER A 178 15.60 3.53 12.25
N VAL A 179 16.17 2.56 12.94
CA VAL A 179 15.44 1.53 13.68
C VAL A 179 15.75 1.72 15.15
N ALA A 180 14.72 1.94 15.95
CA ALA A 180 14.82 2.09 17.40
C ALA A 180 14.28 0.85 18.11
N LEU A 181 14.98 0.43 19.16
CA LEU A 181 14.60 -0.66 20.04
C LEU A 181 14.43 -0.15 21.46
N ARG A 182 13.37 -0.61 22.13
CA ARG A 182 13.12 -0.39 23.55
C ARG A 182 13.00 -1.74 24.25
N THR A 183 13.99 -2.07 25.06
CA THR A 183 14.13 -3.36 25.75
C THR A 183 14.61 -3.13 27.19
N TYR A 184 14.76 -4.20 27.98
CA TYR A 184 15.39 -4.13 29.29
C TYR A 184 16.04 -5.47 29.65
N TYR A 185 17.06 -5.46 30.50
CA TYR A 185 17.58 -6.68 31.13
C TYR A 185 17.33 -6.66 32.64
N GLU A 186 17.41 -7.82 33.26
CA GLU A 186 17.29 -7.97 34.71
C GLU A 186 18.67 -8.00 35.36
N ALA A 187 18.86 -7.21 36.42
CA ALA A 187 20.12 -7.11 37.13
C ALA A 187 19.92 -7.30 38.64
N SER A 188 20.82 -8.07 39.26
CA SER A 188 20.90 -8.23 40.71
C SER A 188 21.57 -7.02 41.33
N LEU A 189 20.93 -6.47 42.36
CA LEU A 189 21.59 -5.59 43.30
C LEU A 189 22.50 -6.42 44.24
N PRO A 190 23.56 -5.81 44.80
CA PRO A 190 24.33 -6.43 45.87
C PRO A 190 23.39 -6.85 47.00
N SER A 191 23.58 -8.06 47.55
CA SER A 191 22.87 -8.47 48.76
C SER A 191 23.48 -7.70 49.93
N PHE A 192 22.67 -6.90 50.61
CA PHE A 192 23.01 -6.30 51.88
C PHE A 192 21.80 -6.49 52.81
N GLU A 193 22.03 -6.93 54.04
CA GLU A 193 20.98 -6.94 55.05
C GLU A 193 20.73 -5.48 55.46
N ALA A 194 19.58 -4.93 55.06
CA ALA A 194 19.17 -3.58 55.44
C ALA A 194 17.75 -3.55 55.99
N ARG A 195 17.55 -2.75 57.04
CA ARG A 195 16.26 -2.40 57.62
C ARG A 195 16.01 -0.93 57.35
N ILE A 196 15.00 -0.67 56.54
CA ILE A 196 14.42 0.67 56.41
C ILE A 196 13.25 0.72 57.38
N SER A 197 13.24 1.72 58.27
CA SER A 197 12.12 2.02 59.16
C SER A 197 11.73 3.50 59.02
N ALA A 198 10.44 3.76 58.87
CA ALA A 198 9.92 5.12 58.77
C ALA A 198 8.58 5.25 59.51
N ASP A 199 8.36 6.36 60.20
CA ASP A 199 7.05 6.72 60.75
C ASP A 199 6.22 7.40 59.65
N VAL A 200 5.27 6.65 59.09
CA VAL A 200 4.40 7.10 57.99
C VAL A 200 3.62 8.37 58.34
N SER A 201 3.29 8.61 59.61
CA SER A 201 2.61 9.84 60.03
C SER A 201 3.50 11.08 59.87
N THR A 202 4.81 10.93 60.08
CA THR A 202 5.78 12.02 59.97
C THR A 202 6.17 12.26 58.52
N VAL A 203 6.32 11.19 57.70
CA VAL A 203 6.55 11.31 56.25
C VAL A 203 5.36 12.01 55.60
N TYR A 204 4.12 11.60 55.91
CA TYR A 204 2.91 12.24 55.40
C TYR A 204 2.78 13.70 55.86
N GLU A 205 3.07 14.00 57.14
CA GLU A 205 3.10 15.38 57.63
C GLU A 205 4.17 16.23 56.92
N HIS A 206 5.33 15.67 56.57
CA HIS A 206 6.38 16.41 55.86
C HIS A 206 5.96 16.71 54.42
N PHE A 207 5.46 15.70 53.68
CA PHE A 207 4.96 15.90 52.32
C PHE A 207 3.73 16.83 52.28
N SER A 208 2.85 16.81 53.29
CA SER A 208 1.67 17.68 53.37
C SER A 208 1.95 19.09 53.91
N LYS A 209 2.89 19.27 54.84
CA LYS A 209 3.30 20.60 55.35
C LYS A 209 4.10 21.39 54.31
N VAL A 210 4.81 20.70 53.42
CA VAL A 210 5.70 21.36 52.47
C VAL A 210 4.92 22.19 51.44
N PHE A 211 3.80 21.77 50.83
CA PHE A 211 3.05 22.68 49.93
C PHE A 211 1.56 22.36 49.73
N ASN A 212 0.71 23.35 50.05
CA ASN A 212 -0.73 23.39 49.76
C ASN A 212 -0.99 24.11 48.41
N ARG A 213 -0.32 23.67 47.32
CA ARG A 213 -0.50 24.19 45.95
C ARG A 213 -0.70 23.04 44.95
N GLN A 214 -1.70 23.19 44.08
CA GLN A 214 -2.11 22.22 43.05
C GLN A 214 -1.12 22.19 41.86
N ASP A 215 0.13 21.81 42.07
CA ASP A 215 1.08 21.62 40.97
C ASP A 215 1.71 20.22 40.98
N ASN A 216 2.01 19.71 39.78
CA ASN A 216 2.68 18.44 39.57
C ASN A 216 4.10 18.45 40.16
N TYR A 217 4.50 17.36 40.81
CA TYR A 217 5.83 17.23 41.40
C TYR A 217 6.89 16.90 40.35
N ALA A 218 8.07 17.52 40.46
CA ALA A 218 9.25 17.06 39.73
C ALA A 218 10.00 15.99 40.56
N ARG A 219 10.56 14.96 39.90
CA ARG A 219 11.34 13.89 40.55
C ARG A 219 12.46 14.39 41.47
N ARG A 220 13.07 15.55 41.14
CA ARG A 220 14.12 16.19 41.94
C ARG A 220 13.61 16.64 43.32
N GLN A 221 12.42 17.23 43.38
CA GLN A 221 11.83 17.71 44.62
C GLN A 221 11.51 16.56 45.58
N ILE A 222 11.09 15.42 45.04
CA ILE A 222 10.84 14.21 45.84
C ILE A 222 12.15 13.65 46.40
N ARG A 223 13.22 13.64 45.60
CA ARG A 223 14.56 13.23 46.05
C ARG A 223 15.06 14.14 47.18
N ASP A 224 14.96 15.46 47.03
CA ASP A 224 15.43 16.41 48.06
C ASP A 224 14.71 16.20 49.41
N ILE A 225 13.40 15.92 49.36
CA ILE A 225 12.60 15.58 50.54
C ILE A 225 13.06 14.25 51.15
N MET A 226 13.32 13.23 50.34
CA MET A 226 13.81 11.93 50.81
C MET A 226 15.18 12.03 51.46
N ASP A 227 16.11 12.78 50.84
CA ASP A 227 17.44 13.04 51.39
C ASP A 227 17.34 13.77 52.74
N GLU A 228 16.41 14.74 52.85
CA GLU A 228 16.13 15.42 54.11
C GLU A 228 15.55 14.48 55.17
N LEU A 229 14.59 13.62 54.82
CA LEU A 229 13.97 12.66 55.73
C LEU A 229 14.96 11.61 56.26
N VAL A 230 15.93 11.20 55.43
CA VAL A 230 17.03 10.33 55.85
C VAL A 230 17.99 11.09 56.77
N ARG A 231 18.36 12.32 56.41
CA ARG A 231 19.25 13.17 57.21
C ARG A 231 18.66 13.52 58.59
N THR A 232 17.35 13.73 58.68
CA THR A 232 16.66 14.04 59.95
C THR A 232 16.34 12.78 60.76
N GLY A 233 16.66 11.58 60.27
CA GLY A 233 16.38 10.31 60.94
C GLY A 233 14.91 9.91 60.96
N THR A 234 14.06 10.57 60.16
CA THR A 234 12.64 10.22 60.01
C THR A 234 12.46 8.96 59.17
N VAL A 235 13.36 8.75 58.20
CA VAL A 235 13.59 7.49 57.52
C VAL A 235 14.94 6.98 58.00
N ASN A 236 14.93 5.93 58.83
CA ASN A 236 16.16 5.30 59.32
C ASN A 236 16.52 4.10 58.43
N VAL A 237 17.75 4.09 57.92
CA VAL A 237 18.29 3.02 57.06
C VAL A 237 19.46 2.38 57.80
N GLU A 238 19.24 1.19 58.35
CA GLU A 238 20.26 0.39 59.03
C GLU A 238 20.80 -0.65 58.06
N ILE A 239 22.12 -0.68 57.80
CA ILE A 239 22.81 -1.74 57.05
C ILE A 239 23.52 -2.63 58.09
N PHE A 240 23.19 -3.92 58.13
CA PHE A 240 23.71 -4.87 59.15
C PHE A 240 25.04 -5.52 58.74
N ASP A 241 25.45 -5.41 57.48
CA ASP A 241 26.70 -5.99 56.97
C ASP A 241 27.92 -5.07 57.14
N ARG A 242 29.06 -5.64 57.54
CA ARG A 242 30.37 -4.95 57.51
C ARG A 242 30.88 -4.86 56.08
N LEU A 243 30.49 -3.79 55.39
CA LEU A 243 31.01 -3.44 54.06
C LEU A 243 32.21 -2.48 54.18
N PRO A 244 33.17 -2.51 53.23
CA PRO A 244 34.15 -1.44 53.07
C PRO A 244 33.45 -0.09 52.90
N GLU A 245 34.04 0.99 53.43
CA GLU A 245 33.40 2.31 53.59
C GLU A 245 32.83 2.87 52.27
N ASP A 246 33.58 2.76 51.17
CA ASP A 246 33.14 3.19 49.84
C ASP A 246 31.93 2.40 49.32
N THR A 247 31.88 1.11 49.62
CA THR A 247 30.79 0.21 49.23
C THR A 247 29.55 0.45 50.08
N ALA A 248 29.73 0.71 51.38
CA ALA A 248 28.66 1.06 52.30
C ALA A 248 27.97 2.37 51.88
N ASN A 249 28.75 3.39 51.51
CA ASN A 249 28.24 4.68 51.05
C ASN A 249 27.43 4.55 49.75
N LYS A 250 27.92 3.77 48.76
CA LYS A 250 27.20 3.50 47.52
C LYS A 250 25.93 2.68 47.72
N ALA A 251 25.98 1.69 48.62
CA ALA A 251 24.81 0.89 48.99
C ALA A 251 23.74 1.77 49.66
N MET A 252 24.15 2.67 50.57
CA MET A 252 23.27 3.64 51.20
C MET A 252 22.59 4.55 50.17
N GLN A 253 23.35 5.11 49.22
CA GLN A 253 22.77 5.94 48.15
C GLN A 253 21.78 5.17 47.28
N SER A 254 22.13 3.93 46.90
CA SER A 254 21.25 3.06 46.10
C SER A 254 19.94 2.73 46.82
N LEU A 255 20.00 2.54 48.14
CA LEU A 255 18.84 2.31 48.99
C LEU A 255 17.91 3.52 49.05
N VAL A 256 18.49 4.72 49.21
CA VAL A 256 17.73 5.98 49.17
C VAL A 256 17.08 6.17 47.81
N ASP A 257 17.78 5.91 46.71
CA ASP A 257 17.23 6.01 45.35
C ASP A 257 16.11 4.99 45.08
N LEU A 258 16.25 3.75 45.58
CA LEU A 258 15.23 2.72 45.47
C LEU A 258 13.98 3.08 46.28
N ALA A 259 14.16 3.54 47.53
CA ALA A 259 13.06 4.03 48.36
C ALA A 259 12.36 5.24 47.73
N THR A 260 13.14 6.18 47.16
CA THR A 260 12.62 7.35 46.43
C THR A 260 11.80 6.92 45.22
N THR A 261 12.28 5.95 44.45
CA THR A 261 11.57 5.45 43.26
C THR A 261 10.26 4.75 43.66
N LYS A 262 10.29 3.89 44.68
CA LYS A 262 9.08 3.20 45.16
C LYS A 262 8.05 4.16 45.78
N LEU A 263 8.50 5.16 46.54
CA LEU A 263 7.60 6.19 47.06
C LEU A 263 7.04 7.07 45.96
N THR A 264 7.83 7.38 44.93
CA THR A 264 7.33 8.07 43.73
C THR A 264 6.22 7.23 43.08
N GLU A 265 6.45 5.94 42.82
CA GLU A 265 5.41 5.05 42.28
C GLU A 265 4.14 5.04 43.13
N ILE A 266 4.25 4.93 44.47
CA ILE A 266 3.09 4.90 45.38
C ILE A 266 2.37 6.26 45.48
N ILE A 267 3.11 7.38 45.46
CA ILE A 267 2.51 8.73 45.55
C ILE A 267 1.80 9.07 44.23
N PHE A 268 2.35 8.68 43.08
CA PHE A 268 1.83 9.00 41.74
C PHE A 268 0.96 7.91 41.10
N ASP A 269 0.70 6.82 41.81
CA ASP A 269 -0.34 5.86 41.43
C ASP A 269 -1.72 6.55 41.54
N GLN A 270 -2.37 6.73 40.39
CA GLN A 270 -3.65 7.42 40.27
C GLN A 270 -4.87 6.56 40.64
N GLU A 271 -4.70 5.23 40.75
CA GLU A 271 -5.79 4.32 41.12
C GLU A 271 -5.80 4.02 42.62
N THR A 272 -4.63 3.87 43.25
CA THR A 272 -4.54 3.46 44.67
C THR A 272 -3.60 4.29 45.55
N GLY A 273 -2.93 5.30 44.98
CA GLY A 273 -1.92 6.10 45.65
C GLY A 273 -2.45 7.28 46.47
N PHE A 274 -1.54 8.02 47.10
CA PHE A 274 -1.87 9.21 47.91
C PHE A 274 -2.50 10.37 47.11
N THR A 275 -2.43 10.31 45.78
CA THR A 275 -3.02 11.29 44.85
C THR A 275 -4.38 10.84 44.30
N ALA A 276 -4.91 9.69 44.73
CA ALA A 276 -6.28 9.29 44.41
C ALA A 276 -7.24 10.40 44.84
N ILE A 277 -8.01 10.93 43.87
CA ILE A 277 -8.97 12.01 44.11
C ILE A 277 -10.01 11.48 45.11
N PRO A 278 -10.14 12.06 46.32
CA PRO A 278 -11.13 11.59 47.27
C PRO A 278 -12.54 11.75 46.66
N GLU A 279 -13.42 10.78 46.89
CA GLU A 279 -14.82 10.91 46.50
C GLU A 279 -15.38 12.22 47.07
N LYS A 280 -15.97 13.04 46.20
CA LYS A 280 -16.60 14.30 46.60
C LYS A 280 -17.85 13.97 47.41
N GLU A 281 -17.85 14.27 48.71
CA GLU A 281 -19.11 14.35 49.45
C GLU A 281 -19.98 15.49 48.90
N GLU A 282 -21.30 15.31 48.93
CA GLU A 282 -22.28 16.25 48.37
C GLU A 282 -22.06 17.68 48.89
N ALA A 283 -22.02 18.63 47.97
CA ALA A 283 -21.79 20.04 48.27
C ALA A 283 -22.90 20.58 49.19
N VAL A 284 -22.51 21.31 50.23
CA VAL A 284 -23.43 21.98 51.15
C VAL A 284 -24.31 22.96 50.36
N GLU A 285 -25.63 22.78 50.42
CA GLU A 285 -26.58 23.66 49.72
C GLU A 285 -26.48 25.12 50.19
N SER A 286 -26.77 26.03 49.26
CA SER A 286 -26.72 27.48 49.46
C SER A 286 -27.71 27.92 50.54
N GLY A 287 -27.23 28.07 51.79
CA GLY A 287 -28.05 28.52 52.92
C GLY A 287 -27.51 28.20 54.32
N GLN A 288 -26.56 27.28 54.45
CA GLN A 288 -26.04 26.87 55.78
C GLN A 288 -25.04 27.85 56.43
N ILE A 289 -24.67 28.95 55.79
CA ILE A 289 -23.79 29.95 56.39
C ILE A 289 -24.61 30.88 57.31
N LYS A 290 -24.70 30.54 58.61
CA LYS A 290 -25.24 31.43 59.65
C LYS A 290 -24.42 32.72 59.70
N GLY A 291 -25.07 33.88 59.50
CA GLY A 291 -24.46 35.21 59.68
C GLY A 291 -24.54 36.16 58.48
N ARG A 292 -25.23 35.80 57.39
CA ARG A 292 -25.31 36.64 56.18
C ARG A 292 -26.24 37.84 56.39
N GLN A 293 -25.70 39.05 56.58
CA GLN A 293 -26.50 40.28 56.49
C GLN A 293 -26.79 40.62 55.02
N LYS A 294 -28.07 40.71 54.65
CA LYS A 294 -28.50 41.23 53.35
C LYS A 294 -28.29 42.76 53.33
N LYS A 295 -27.50 43.28 52.39
CA LYS A 295 -27.36 44.73 52.17
C LYS A 295 -28.72 45.35 51.85
N GLY A 296 -29.18 46.27 52.70
CA GLY A 296 -30.36 47.09 52.46
C GLY A 296 -30.15 48.09 51.32
N TRP A 297 -31.24 48.49 50.67
CA TRP A 297 -31.24 49.28 49.43
C TRP A 297 -30.44 50.60 49.50
N LEU A 298 -30.35 51.23 50.67
CA LEU A 298 -29.58 52.46 50.89
C LEU A 298 -28.05 52.28 50.72
N ALA A 299 -27.51 51.09 50.97
CA ALA A 299 -26.08 50.80 50.82
C ALA A 299 -25.65 50.57 49.35
N LYS A 300 -26.60 50.43 48.42
CA LYS A 300 -26.31 50.32 46.97
C LYS A 300 -26.16 51.68 46.28
N VAL A 301 -26.59 52.77 46.90
CA VAL A 301 -26.72 54.08 46.23
C VAL A 301 -25.69 55.11 46.71
N PHE A 302 -25.14 54.99 47.93
CA PHE A 302 -24.32 56.07 48.54
C PHE A 302 -22.86 55.72 48.86
N THR A 303 -22.36 54.53 48.53
CA THR A 303 -20.94 54.18 48.74
C THR A 303 -20.27 53.86 47.41
N GLY A 304 -19.35 54.75 46.99
CA GLY A 304 -18.47 54.55 45.85
C GLY A 304 -17.58 53.31 45.99
N THR A 305 -17.02 52.89 44.87
CA THR A 305 -16.16 51.72 44.64
C THR A 305 -14.94 51.68 45.56
N GLY A 306 -15.13 51.21 46.79
CA GLY A 306 -14.07 50.80 47.71
C GLY A 306 -13.99 49.27 47.78
N ASN A 307 -12.77 48.74 47.74
CA ASN A 307 -12.45 47.32 47.91
C ASN A 307 -13.22 46.72 49.10
N GLN A 308 -14.27 45.94 48.82
CA GLN A 308 -14.86 45.06 49.81
C GLN A 308 -14.38 43.64 49.53
N GLN A 309 -13.85 43.01 50.57
CA GLN A 309 -13.29 41.68 50.51
C GLN A 309 -14.41 40.68 50.17
N TYR A 310 -14.34 40.09 48.98
CA TYR A 310 -15.28 39.07 48.51
C TYR A 310 -14.88 37.72 49.13
N TYR A 311 -15.78 37.09 49.89
CA TYR A 311 -15.58 35.71 50.33
C TYR A 311 -16.27 34.79 49.31
N THR A 312 -15.47 33.94 48.66
CA THR A 312 -15.95 32.98 47.65
C THR A 312 -16.76 31.88 48.33
N ASP A 313 -17.89 31.47 47.73
CA ASP A 313 -18.75 30.38 48.21
C ASP A 313 -18.06 28.98 48.09
N ASN A 314 -16.89 28.89 47.45
CA ASN A 314 -16.08 27.68 47.38
C ASN A 314 -15.05 27.68 48.52
N GLN A 315 -15.47 27.28 49.72
CA GLN A 315 -14.53 26.90 50.78
C GLN A 315 -14.32 25.39 50.75
N TYR A 316 -13.18 24.96 50.20
CA TYR A 316 -12.70 23.59 50.38
C TYR A 316 -12.28 23.42 51.83
N VAL A 317 -13.07 22.69 52.62
CA VAL A 317 -12.69 22.35 54.00
C VAL A 317 -11.91 21.03 53.93
N LEU A 318 -10.59 21.11 54.01
CA LEU A 318 -9.75 19.93 54.26
C LEU A 318 -10.09 19.38 55.64
N LYS A 319 -10.86 18.28 55.67
CA LYS A 319 -11.15 17.56 56.91
C LYS A 319 -9.86 16.88 57.34
N LYS A 320 -9.26 17.36 58.44
CA LYS A 320 -8.09 16.73 59.09
C LYS A 320 -8.48 15.31 59.51
N ARG A 321 -8.17 14.29 58.70
CA ARG A 321 -8.25 12.89 59.11
C ARG A 321 -7.13 12.64 60.12
N THR A 322 -7.49 12.45 61.38
CA THR A 322 -6.57 12.11 62.47
C THR A 322 -6.35 10.59 62.63
N ASP A 323 -6.92 9.76 61.75
CA ASP A 323 -6.78 8.30 61.80
C ASP A 323 -5.63 7.79 60.92
N ILE A 324 -4.45 8.39 61.05
CA ILE A 324 -3.22 7.80 60.49
C ILE A 324 -2.62 6.93 61.59
N ASN A 325 -2.96 5.64 61.57
CA ASN A 325 -2.29 4.65 62.41
C ASN A 325 -0.77 4.75 62.17
N ARG A 326 0.02 4.82 63.24
CA ARG A 326 1.49 4.70 63.20
C ARG A 326 1.86 3.38 62.53
N ALA A 327 2.10 3.43 61.23
CA ALA A 327 2.60 2.30 60.47
C ALA A 327 4.11 2.43 60.40
N THR A 328 4.84 1.62 61.16
CA THR A 328 6.28 1.44 60.95
C THR A 328 6.44 0.49 59.77
N PHE A 329 6.90 1.00 58.63
CA PHE A 329 7.21 0.15 57.49
C PHE A 329 8.59 -0.48 57.71
N ASN A 330 8.66 -1.81 57.85
CA ASN A 330 9.92 -2.54 58.00
C ASN A 330 10.19 -3.35 56.73
N ILE A 331 11.12 -2.91 55.89
CA ILE A 331 11.63 -3.73 54.78
C ILE A 331 12.88 -4.42 55.28
N ASN A 332 12.88 -5.75 55.30
CA ASN A 332 14.09 -6.54 55.49
C ASN A 332 14.56 -7.07 54.13
N LEU A 333 15.64 -6.51 53.60
CA LEU A 333 16.21 -6.88 52.29
C LEU A 333 17.13 -8.11 52.40
N ASN A 334 16.61 -9.22 52.92
CA ASN A 334 17.34 -10.50 53.04
C ASN A 334 17.52 -11.25 51.71
N ARG A 335 17.19 -10.65 50.56
CA ARG A 335 17.25 -11.28 49.25
C ARG A 335 17.87 -10.33 48.22
N ARG A 336 18.65 -10.89 47.30
CA ARG A 336 19.10 -10.19 46.08
C ARG A 336 17.87 -9.57 45.39
N ALA A 337 17.74 -8.26 45.46
CA ALA A 337 16.71 -7.54 44.73
C ALA A 337 17.08 -7.52 43.24
N VAL A 338 16.12 -7.82 42.37
CA VAL A 338 16.28 -7.78 40.91
C VAL A 338 15.59 -6.53 40.39
N ILE A 339 16.32 -5.73 39.63
CA ILE A 339 15.81 -4.51 38.97
C ILE A 339 15.80 -4.69 37.46
N ARG A 340 14.90 -3.96 36.79
CA ARG A 340 14.84 -3.87 35.32
C ARG A 340 15.65 -2.67 34.85
N VAL A 341 16.70 -2.91 34.08
CA VAL A 341 17.53 -1.85 33.53
C VAL A 341 17.09 -1.60 32.08
N PRO A 342 16.52 -0.42 31.75
CA PRO A 342 16.08 -0.12 30.40
C PRO A 342 17.27 -0.02 29.44
N VAL A 343 17.05 -0.48 28.22
CA VAL A 343 17.98 -0.42 27.10
C VAL A 343 17.22 0.15 25.90
N ASP A 344 17.41 1.44 25.67
CA ASP A 344 16.95 2.15 24.47
C ASP A 344 18.13 2.36 23.53
N THR A 345 18.01 1.90 22.28
CA THR A 345 19.05 2.07 21.27
C THR A 345 18.45 2.33 19.89
N ALA A 346 19.20 3.00 19.02
CA ALA A 346 18.81 3.24 17.64
C ALA A 346 19.99 3.03 16.70
N GLY A 347 19.72 2.40 15.55
CA GLY A 347 20.68 2.19 14.47
C GLY A 347 20.17 2.77 13.16
N ASN A 348 21.05 3.34 12.35
CA ASN A 348 20.72 3.85 11.02
C ASN A 348 21.21 2.87 9.94
N ILE A 349 20.49 2.78 8.82
CA ILE A 349 20.84 1.88 7.71
C ILE A 349 21.65 2.59 6.60
N SER A 350 22.30 3.70 6.93
CA SER A 350 23.20 4.44 6.05
C SER A 350 24.42 3.62 5.64
N GLY A 351 25.03 3.99 4.51
CA GLY A 351 26.30 3.40 4.06
C GLY A 351 26.11 2.10 3.26
N LEU A 352 24.97 1.42 3.41
CA LEU A 352 24.65 0.19 2.68
C LEU A 352 24.73 0.36 1.17
N TYR A 353 24.19 1.45 0.65
CA TYR A 353 24.25 1.69 -0.80
C TYR A 353 25.67 1.97 -1.29
N ARG A 354 26.51 2.62 -0.47
CA ARG A 354 27.90 2.92 -0.87
C ARG A 354 28.71 1.64 -1.09
N GLU A 355 28.43 0.62 -0.29
CA GLU A 355 29.13 -0.66 -0.34
C GLU A 355 28.48 -1.66 -1.31
N PHE A 356 27.14 -1.68 -1.38
CA PHE A 356 26.38 -2.70 -2.10
C PHE A 356 25.50 -2.16 -3.24
N GLY A 357 25.59 -0.89 -3.61
CA GLY A 357 24.71 -0.24 -4.60
C GLY A 357 24.75 -0.88 -5.99
N GLU A 358 25.87 -1.51 -6.36
CA GLU A 358 26.03 -2.26 -7.62
C GLU A 358 25.52 -3.71 -7.53
N ASN A 359 25.04 -4.17 -6.37
CA ASN A 359 24.52 -5.52 -6.20
C ASN A 359 23.03 -5.59 -6.60
N PRO A 360 22.69 -6.22 -7.75
CA PRO A 360 21.31 -6.26 -8.25
C PRO A 360 20.34 -7.07 -7.36
N GLU A 361 20.86 -7.96 -6.49
CA GLU A 361 20.03 -8.66 -5.51
C GLU A 361 19.49 -7.71 -4.43
N MET A 362 20.25 -6.66 -4.11
CA MET A 362 19.91 -5.67 -3.08
C MET A 362 19.28 -4.40 -3.66
N PHE A 363 19.80 -3.88 -4.77
CA PHE A 363 19.35 -2.63 -5.37
C PHE A 363 19.15 -2.83 -6.87
N ARG A 364 17.91 -2.68 -7.34
CA ARG A 364 17.63 -2.80 -8.79
C ARG A 364 16.46 -1.95 -9.24
N VAL A 365 16.48 -1.62 -10.53
CA VAL A 365 15.36 -1.02 -11.24
C VAL A 365 14.77 -2.08 -12.18
N VAL A 366 13.46 -2.29 -12.09
CA VAL A 366 12.72 -3.27 -12.89
C VAL A 366 11.78 -2.53 -13.83
N ASN A 367 11.81 -2.88 -15.11
CA ASN A 367 10.81 -2.44 -16.06
C ASN A 367 9.59 -3.38 -15.99
N LEU A 368 8.40 -2.84 -15.76
CA LEU A 368 7.16 -3.61 -15.72
C LEU A 368 6.54 -3.84 -17.10
N ALA A 369 7.10 -3.28 -18.18
CA ALA A 369 6.77 -3.68 -19.54
C ALA A 369 7.32 -5.09 -19.82
N ASP A 370 6.68 -6.08 -19.22
CA ASP A 370 6.91 -7.48 -19.50
C ASP A 370 6.09 -7.88 -20.75
N PRO A 371 6.76 -8.31 -21.84
CA PRO A 371 6.10 -8.78 -23.06
C PRO A 371 5.04 -9.87 -22.81
N ALA A 372 5.12 -10.62 -21.71
CA ALA A 372 4.11 -11.61 -21.35
C ALA A 372 2.71 -11.01 -21.15
N PHE A 373 2.62 -9.75 -20.70
CA PHE A 373 1.36 -9.04 -20.48
C PHE A 373 0.98 -8.11 -21.64
N GLU A 374 1.78 -8.08 -22.71
CA GLU A 374 1.48 -7.29 -23.89
C GLU A 374 0.20 -7.81 -24.55
N LYS A 375 -0.65 -6.89 -25.01
CA LYS A 375 -1.87 -7.18 -25.75
C LYS A 375 -1.85 -6.44 -27.06
N ARG A 376 -2.34 -7.09 -28.10
CA ARG A 376 -2.54 -6.51 -29.41
C ARG A 376 -4.01 -6.33 -29.69
N GLU A 377 -4.34 -5.18 -30.26
CA GLU A 377 -5.66 -4.88 -30.79
C GLU A 377 -5.58 -4.80 -32.31
N VAL A 378 -6.50 -5.49 -32.98
CA VAL A 378 -6.64 -5.48 -34.43
C VAL A 378 -8.04 -4.99 -34.79
N PHE A 379 -8.14 -4.23 -35.87
CA PHE A 379 -9.38 -3.61 -36.31
C PHE A 379 -9.85 -4.23 -37.62
N PHE A 380 -11.14 -4.52 -37.70
CA PHE A 380 -11.79 -4.87 -38.96
C PHE A 380 -12.68 -3.72 -39.36
N ARG A 381 -12.64 -3.34 -40.63
CA ARG A 381 -13.37 -2.20 -41.17
C ARG A 381 -14.16 -2.60 -42.40
N ILE A 382 -15.43 -2.26 -42.46
CA ILE A 382 -16.23 -2.33 -43.68
C ILE A 382 -15.77 -1.21 -44.61
N ASP A 383 -15.46 -1.56 -45.86
CA ASP A 383 -15.19 -0.56 -46.89
C ASP A 383 -16.42 0.36 -47.05
N GLY A 384 -16.21 1.66 -46.84
CA GLY A 384 -17.25 2.66 -46.88
C GLY A 384 -18.00 2.67 -48.22
N ASN A 385 -17.34 2.29 -49.31
CA ASN A 385 -17.95 2.21 -50.64
C ASN A 385 -19.08 1.19 -50.73
N PHE A 386 -19.11 0.21 -49.84
CA PHE A 386 -20.10 -0.86 -49.82
C PHE A 386 -21.15 -0.69 -48.72
N SER A 387 -21.15 0.41 -47.96
CA SER A 387 -22.13 0.62 -46.88
C SER A 387 -23.59 0.49 -47.34
N GLY A 388 -23.89 0.96 -48.55
CA GLY A 388 -25.23 0.89 -49.15
C GLY A 388 -25.74 -0.54 -49.40
N VAL A 389 -24.86 -1.53 -49.53
CA VAL A 389 -25.24 -2.93 -49.79
C VAL A 389 -26.10 -3.51 -48.66
N PHE A 390 -25.91 -3.01 -47.43
CA PHE A 390 -26.62 -3.46 -46.24
C PHE A 390 -28.09 -3.03 -46.24
N GLU A 391 -28.46 -1.98 -46.98
CA GLU A 391 -29.84 -1.49 -47.02
C GLU A 391 -30.78 -2.43 -47.74
N ASP A 392 -30.32 -3.06 -48.82
CA ASP A 392 -31.18 -3.82 -49.73
C ASP A 392 -30.80 -5.29 -49.89
N ILE A 393 -29.52 -5.64 -49.76
CA ILE A 393 -29.00 -6.97 -50.15
C ILE A 393 -28.57 -7.76 -48.92
N MET A 394 -27.85 -7.14 -47.98
CA MET A 394 -27.23 -7.84 -46.85
C MET A 394 -28.01 -7.71 -45.54
N ASN A 395 -27.89 -8.73 -44.70
CA ASN A 395 -28.37 -8.72 -43.30
C ASN A 395 -27.26 -8.29 -42.34
N PHE A 396 -26.07 -8.90 -42.46
CA PHE A 396 -24.90 -8.59 -41.65
C PHE A 396 -23.62 -9.10 -42.32
N ALA A 397 -22.47 -8.61 -41.85
CA ALA A 397 -21.15 -9.15 -42.13
C ALA A 397 -20.52 -9.66 -40.83
N GLY A 398 -19.98 -10.88 -40.85
CA GLY A 398 -19.29 -11.51 -39.74
C GLY A 398 -17.79 -11.61 -40.03
N VAL A 399 -16.98 -11.46 -38.99
CA VAL A 399 -15.55 -11.76 -39.01
C VAL A 399 -15.27 -12.70 -37.85
N SER A 400 -14.93 -13.94 -38.16
CA SER A 400 -14.31 -14.84 -37.19
C SER A 400 -12.81 -14.55 -37.16
N VAL A 401 -12.22 -14.47 -35.97
CA VAL A 401 -10.78 -14.20 -35.79
C VAL A 401 -10.19 -15.25 -34.85
N ILE A 402 -8.97 -15.69 -35.11
CA ILE A 402 -8.27 -16.67 -34.28
C ILE A 402 -6.78 -16.32 -34.15
N LYS A 403 -6.25 -16.48 -32.94
CA LYS A 403 -4.81 -16.47 -32.64
C LYS A 403 -4.42 -17.85 -32.11
N GLN A 404 -3.57 -18.52 -32.86
CA GLN A 404 -2.94 -19.77 -32.44
C GLN A 404 -1.69 -19.47 -31.60
N TYR A 405 -1.47 -20.26 -30.56
CA TYR A 405 -0.26 -20.21 -29.75
C TYR A 405 0.38 -21.61 -29.70
N PRO A 406 1.72 -21.75 -29.73
CA PRO A 406 2.38 -23.06 -29.63
C PRO A 406 2.11 -23.77 -28.30
N ASP A 407 2.19 -23.05 -27.18
CA ASP A 407 2.14 -23.60 -25.83
C ASP A 407 0.86 -23.22 -25.04
N HIS A 408 -0.09 -22.56 -25.69
CA HIS A 408 -1.31 -22.05 -25.05
C HIS A 408 -2.55 -22.33 -25.91
N ALA A 409 -3.72 -22.34 -25.25
CA ALA A 409 -4.99 -22.46 -25.95
C ALA A 409 -5.19 -21.29 -26.91
N ALA A 410 -5.70 -21.58 -28.10
CA ALA A 410 -6.02 -20.56 -29.10
C ALA A 410 -7.04 -19.55 -28.54
N ALA A 411 -6.84 -18.27 -28.88
CA ALA A 411 -7.83 -17.24 -28.62
C ALA A 411 -8.67 -17.06 -29.87
N ALA A 412 -10.00 -17.15 -29.75
CA ALA A 412 -10.92 -16.92 -30.86
C ALA A 412 -11.91 -15.80 -30.51
N GLY A 413 -12.43 -15.13 -31.53
CA GLY A 413 -13.44 -14.09 -31.40
C GLY A 413 -14.30 -13.97 -32.64
N GLU A 414 -15.43 -13.29 -32.50
CA GLU A 414 -16.34 -12.99 -33.59
C GLU A 414 -16.78 -11.53 -33.53
N LEU A 415 -16.71 -10.85 -34.67
CA LEU A 415 -17.17 -9.48 -34.86
C LEU A 415 -18.32 -9.51 -35.86
N ILE A 416 -19.43 -8.85 -35.56
CA ILE A 416 -20.60 -8.81 -36.45
C ILE A 416 -20.95 -7.35 -36.74
N PHE A 417 -21.00 -6.98 -38.01
CA PHE A 417 -21.48 -5.68 -38.52
C PHE A 417 -22.91 -5.86 -39.02
N THR A 418 -23.86 -5.31 -38.28
CA THR A 418 -25.28 -5.32 -38.63
C THR A 418 -25.65 -4.09 -39.45
N ARG A 419 -26.81 -4.11 -40.12
CA ARG A 419 -27.33 -2.92 -40.80
C ARG A 419 -27.41 -1.69 -39.88
N GLU A 420 -27.79 -1.89 -38.63
CA GLU A 420 -27.91 -0.79 -37.65
C GLU A 420 -26.54 -0.19 -37.33
N ASP A 421 -25.51 -1.01 -37.17
CA ASP A 421 -24.13 -0.54 -36.99
C ASP A 421 -23.72 0.39 -38.15
N ILE A 422 -23.97 -0.04 -39.39
CA ILE A 422 -23.59 0.73 -40.59
C ILE A 422 -24.34 2.07 -40.66
N ARG A 423 -25.66 2.07 -40.37
CA ARG A 423 -26.47 3.30 -40.34
C ARG A 423 -26.02 4.28 -39.28
N GLN A 424 -25.51 3.79 -38.15
CA GLN A 424 -24.94 4.60 -37.08
C GLN A 424 -23.49 5.06 -37.36
N GLY A 425 -22.93 4.68 -38.51
CA GLY A 425 -21.54 5.02 -38.88
C GLY A 425 -20.49 4.12 -38.22
N VAL A 426 -20.89 3.02 -37.56
CA VAL A 426 -19.98 2.05 -36.96
C VAL A 426 -19.45 1.11 -38.05
N LEU A 427 -18.46 1.60 -38.78
CA LEU A 427 -17.79 0.85 -39.84
C LEU A 427 -16.57 0.07 -39.36
N SER A 428 -16.15 0.22 -38.10
CA SER A 428 -14.97 -0.46 -37.55
C SER A 428 -15.25 -1.08 -36.19
N LYS A 429 -14.80 -2.33 -36.02
CA LYS A 429 -14.85 -3.08 -34.75
C LYS A 429 -13.48 -3.69 -34.48
N SER A 430 -13.11 -3.86 -33.21
CA SER A 430 -11.81 -4.38 -32.82
C SER A 430 -11.89 -5.72 -32.08
N TRP A 431 -10.81 -6.49 -32.17
CA TRP A 431 -10.59 -7.68 -31.37
C TRP A 431 -9.21 -7.61 -30.71
N ARG A 432 -9.11 -8.11 -29.48
CA ARG A 432 -7.89 -8.04 -28.67
C ARG A 432 -7.41 -9.42 -28.26
N TYR A 433 -6.10 -9.65 -28.34
CA TYR A 433 -5.46 -10.88 -27.88
C TYR A 433 -4.13 -10.59 -27.16
N ALA A 434 -3.65 -11.54 -26.36
CA ALA A 434 -2.43 -11.39 -25.56
C ALA A 434 -1.22 -11.97 -26.27
N ARG A 435 -0.02 -11.47 -25.99
CA ARG A 435 1.24 -12.00 -26.51
C ARG A 435 1.64 -13.31 -25.86
N LEU A 436 1.31 -13.49 -24.58
CA LEU A 436 1.62 -14.68 -23.79
C LEU A 436 3.10 -15.10 -23.85
N GLY A 437 4.01 -14.12 -23.85
CA GLY A 437 5.45 -14.37 -23.75
C GLY A 437 6.13 -14.89 -25.03
N GLN A 438 5.41 -14.93 -26.15
CA GLN A 438 6.01 -15.27 -27.45
C GLN A 438 7.11 -14.26 -27.82
N LYS A 439 8.32 -14.76 -28.09
CA LYS A 439 9.51 -13.92 -28.33
C LYS A 439 9.61 -13.44 -29.78
N GLU A 440 9.08 -14.21 -30.72
CA GLU A 440 9.18 -13.97 -32.16
C GLU A 440 8.05 -13.09 -32.69
N GLU A 441 8.27 -12.42 -33.83
CA GLU A 441 7.26 -11.60 -34.52
C GLU A 441 6.00 -12.38 -34.91
N ALA A 442 6.06 -13.71 -34.96
CA ALA A 442 4.91 -14.59 -35.21
C ALA A 442 3.73 -14.37 -34.24
N TRP A 443 3.95 -13.74 -33.08
CA TRP A 443 2.85 -13.34 -32.19
C TRP A 443 1.90 -12.31 -32.82
N LEU A 444 2.39 -11.56 -33.80
CA LEU A 444 1.63 -10.60 -34.59
C LEU A 444 0.64 -11.29 -35.55
N ASP A 445 0.92 -12.52 -35.97
CA ASP A 445 0.07 -13.20 -36.95
C ASP A 445 -1.25 -13.65 -36.34
N TYR A 446 -2.35 -13.46 -37.06
CA TYR A 446 -3.66 -13.99 -36.70
C TYR A 446 -4.38 -14.48 -37.96
N GLY A 447 -5.30 -15.43 -37.74
CA GLY A 447 -6.21 -15.93 -38.76
C GLY A 447 -7.51 -15.16 -38.72
N TYR A 448 -8.12 -14.88 -39.88
CA TYR A 448 -9.49 -14.41 -39.94
C TYR A 448 -10.28 -15.03 -41.10
N ARG A 449 -11.60 -15.03 -40.97
CA ARG A 449 -12.54 -15.43 -42.01
C ARG A 449 -13.70 -14.45 -42.04
N THR A 450 -14.09 -14.06 -43.24
CA THR A 450 -15.27 -13.20 -43.44
C THR A 450 -16.49 -14.04 -43.77
N THR A 451 -17.66 -13.59 -43.32
CA THR A 451 -18.96 -14.18 -43.64
C THR A 451 -19.92 -13.07 -44.01
N TRP A 452 -20.57 -13.21 -45.15
CA TRP A 452 -21.48 -12.24 -45.71
C TRP A 452 -22.87 -12.85 -45.73
N SER A 453 -23.78 -12.38 -44.86
CA SER A 453 -25.15 -12.87 -44.81
C SER A 453 -26.05 -12.03 -45.69
N ILE A 454 -26.73 -12.72 -46.61
CA ILE A 454 -27.56 -12.13 -47.65
C ILE A 454 -29.04 -12.40 -47.32
N ARG A 455 -29.92 -11.48 -47.71
CA ARG A 455 -31.38 -11.68 -47.59
C ARG A 455 -31.80 -12.95 -48.33
N GLY A 456 -32.75 -13.70 -47.77
CA GLY A 456 -33.15 -15.00 -48.34
C GLY A 456 -32.35 -16.20 -47.81
N GLN A 457 -31.64 -16.05 -46.69
CA GLN A 457 -30.90 -17.11 -45.98
C GLN A 457 -29.64 -17.65 -46.68
N HIS A 458 -29.07 -16.90 -47.63
CA HIS A 458 -27.79 -17.25 -48.24
C HIS A 458 -26.60 -16.67 -47.43
N GLN A 459 -25.48 -17.39 -47.39
CA GLN A 459 -24.24 -16.95 -46.73
C GLN A 459 -23.04 -17.27 -47.61
N ILE A 460 -22.15 -16.30 -47.74
CA ILE A 460 -20.87 -16.47 -48.45
C ILE A 460 -19.75 -16.35 -47.44
N LYS A 461 -18.85 -17.33 -47.43
CA LYS A 461 -17.69 -17.37 -46.54
C LYS A 461 -16.43 -17.20 -47.36
N ASN A 462 -15.47 -16.44 -46.83
CA ASN A 462 -14.15 -16.31 -47.44
C ASN A 462 -13.07 -16.42 -46.34
N PRO A 463 -12.28 -17.50 -46.31
CA PRO A 463 -12.27 -18.62 -47.27
C PRO A 463 -13.55 -19.48 -47.23
N GLU A 464 -13.84 -20.21 -48.33
CA GLU A 464 -15.01 -21.09 -48.42
C GLU A 464 -14.90 -22.32 -47.52
N ASN A 465 -13.69 -22.91 -47.45
CA ASN A 465 -13.40 -24.04 -46.58
C ASN A 465 -13.39 -23.59 -45.10
N PRO A 466 -14.21 -24.19 -44.22
CA PRO A 466 -14.30 -23.77 -42.83
C PRO A 466 -13.01 -23.98 -42.02
N ASP A 467 -12.11 -24.85 -42.48
CA ASP A 467 -10.83 -25.16 -41.83
C ASP A 467 -9.69 -24.22 -42.28
N GLU A 468 -9.94 -23.36 -43.27
CA GLU A 468 -8.98 -22.40 -43.81
C GLU A 468 -9.19 -20.98 -43.25
N TRP A 469 -8.09 -20.25 -43.12
CA TRP A 469 -8.05 -18.90 -42.57
C TRP A 469 -7.17 -18.00 -43.43
N HIS A 470 -7.59 -16.76 -43.65
CA HIS A 470 -6.68 -15.72 -44.11
C HIS A 470 -5.70 -15.41 -42.99
N THR A 471 -4.41 -15.44 -43.28
CA THR A 471 -3.37 -15.07 -42.30
C THR A 471 -2.95 -13.63 -42.57
N SER A 472 -2.91 -12.80 -41.53
CA SER A 472 -2.38 -11.45 -41.61
C SER A 472 -1.69 -11.06 -40.31
N SER A 473 -0.75 -10.12 -40.42
CA SER A 473 -0.13 -9.42 -39.31
C SER A 473 -0.51 -7.93 -39.29
N ASP A 474 -1.40 -7.47 -40.17
CA ASP A 474 -1.79 -6.06 -40.26
C ASP A 474 -2.65 -5.64 -39.06
N PRO A 475 -2.51 -4.40 -38.55
CA PRO A 475 -3.34 -3.91 -37.45
C PRO A 475 -4.77 -3.57 -37.87
N ILE A 476 -5.03 -3.37 -39.16
CA ILE A 476 -6.33 -3.02 -39.70
C ILE A 476 -6.59 -3.83 -40.98
N ILE A 477 -7.70 -4.57 -41.03
CA ILE A 477 -8.18 -5.27 -42.22
C ILE A 477 -9.43 -4.57 -42.74
N THR A 478 -9.39 -4.11 -43.98
CA THR A 478 -10.59 -3.63 -44.67
C THR A 478 -11.25 -4.80 -45.39
N ILE A 479 -12.54 -5.01 -45.14
CA ILE A 479 -13.35 -6.08 -45.71
C ILE A 479 -14.43 -5.48 -46.60
N ALA A 480 -14.66 -6.13 -47.74
CA ALA A 480 -15.70 -5.79 -48.69
C ALA A 480 -16.40 -7.07 -49.17
N PRO A 481 -17.72 -7.03 -49.47
CA PRO A 481 -18.39 -8.15 -50.10
C PRO A 481 -17.79 -8.38 -51.51
N PRO A 482 -17.85 -9.60 -52.05
CA PRO A 482 -17.33 -9.89 -53.39
C PRO A 482 -18.34 -9.43 -54.47
N LEU A 483 -18.55 -8.12 -54.55
CA LEU A 483 -19.43 -7.44 -55.50
C LEU A 483 -18.70 -6.25 -56.10
N ASP A 484 -19.04 -5.89 -57.33
CA ASP A 484 -18.65 -4.63 -57.96
C ASP A 484 -19.69 -3.54 -57.63
N ARG A 485 -19.23 -2.28 -57.61
CA ARG A 485 -20.06 -1.09 -57.43
C ARG A 485 -20.06 -0.27 -58.71
N MET A 486 -21.25 0.14 -59.15
CA MET A 486 -21.44 1.11 -60.21
C MET A 486 -22.30 2.28 -59.73
N ASP A 487 -21.77 3.49 -59.87
CA ASP A 487 -22.50 4.73 -59.66
C ASP A 487 -23.07 5.16 -61.02
N LEU A 488 -24.37 4.97 -61.21
CA LEU A 488 -25.11 5.29 -62.43
C LEU A 488 -25.78 6.66 -62.29
N GLU A 489 -25.44 7.57 -63.18
CA GLU A 489 -26.13 8.84 -63.36
C GLU A 489 -27.10 8.72 -64.53
N VAL A 490 -28.37 9.07 -64.30
CA VAL A 490 -29.44 8.99 -65.30
C VAL A 490 -29.90 10.40 -65.61
N ASP A 491 -29.70 10.83 -66.84
CA ASP A 491 -30.17 12.10 -67.38
C ASP A 491 -31.42 11.88 -68.21
N ALA A 492 -32.52 12.50 -67.78
CA ALA A 492 -33.77 12.45 -68.49
C ALA A 492 -34.25 13.89 -68.69
N ASP A 493 -34.07 14.42 -69.89
CA ASP A 493 -34.47 15.78 -70.22
C ASP A 493 -36.01 15.91 -70.21
N ARG A 494 -36.52 16.75 -69.31
CA ARG A 494 -37.96 16.96 -69.13
C ARG A 494 -38.58 17.68 -70.32
N PHE A 495 -37.84 18.54 -71.01
CA PHE A 495 -38.31 19.21 -72.23
C PHE A 495 -38.51 18.18 -73.35
N LEU A 496 -37.56 17.24 -73.52
CA LEU A 496 -37.73 16.15 -74.49
C LEU A 496 -38.96 15.27 -74.16
N PHE A 497 -39.24 15.04 -72.87
CA PHE A 497 -40.43 14.29 -72.48
C PHE A 497 -41.71 15.05 -72.83
N GLU A 498 -41.77 16.35 -72.56
CA GLU A 498 -42.91 17.21 -72.89
C GLU A 498 -43.14 17.29 -74.40
N ASP A 499 -42.09 17.57 -75.17
CA ASP A 499 -42.11 17.67 -76.63
C ASP A 499 -42.56 16.35 -77.29
N ALA A 500 -42.10 15.21 -76.74
CA ALA A 500 -42.49 13.88 -77.20
C ALA A 500 -43.83 13.39 -76.60
N GLY A 501 -44.57 14.20 -75.86
CA GLY A 501 -45.86 13.82 -75.27
C GLY A 501 -45.79 12.71 -74.21
N ILE A 502 -44.62 12.47 -73.62
CA ILE A 502 -44.38 11.48 -72.57
C ILE A 502 -44.68 12.06 -71.19
N ARG A 503 -45.54 11.39 -70.42
CA ARG A 503 -45.84 11.77 -69.04
C ARG A 503 -44.78 11.28 -68.05
N SER A 504 -44.29 10.05 -68.25
CA SER A 504 -43.27 9.47 -67.39
C SER A 504 -42.52 8.33 -68.07
N ALA A 505 -41.32 8.03 -67.58
CA ALA A 505 -40.54 6.87 -67.93
C ALA A 505 -40.19 6.06 -66.68
N THR A 506 -40.15 4.74 -66.81
CA THR A 506 -39.65 3.83 -65.77
C THR A 506 -38.36 3.18 -66.24
N LEU A 507 -37.28 3.40 -65.49
CA LEU A 507 -36.01 2.71 -65.69
C LEU A 507 -36.01 1.42 -64.86
N GLU A 508 -35.84 0.29 -65.52
CA GLU A 508 -35.60 -1.00 -64.89
C GLU A 508 -34.19 -1.46 -65.20
N VAL A 509 -33.55 -2.11 -64.23
CA VAL A 509 -32.24 -2.74 -64.39
C VAL A 509 -32.35 -4.22 -64.01
N ARG A 510 -31.51 -5.04 -64.63
CA ARG A 510 -31.31 -6.42 -64.24
C ARG A 510 -29.82 -6.75 -64.24
N TYR A 511 -29.40 -7.48 -63.23
CA TYR A 511 -28.01 -7.90 -63.05
C TYR A 511 -27.99 -9.06 -62.05
N PRO A 512 -26.99 -9.95 -62.12
CA PRO A 512 -26.83 -11.00 -61.13
C PRO A 512 -26.22 -10.45 -59.83
N VAL A 513 -26.69 -10.96 -58.70
CA VAL A 513 -26.11 -10.76 -57.37
C VAL A 513 -26.03 -12.12 -56.69
N PHE A 514 -24.82 -12.55 -56.37
CA PHE A 514 -24.47 -13.86 -55.85
C PHE A 514 -25.09 -15.01 -56.66
N GLY A 515 -25.05 -14.90 -58.00
CA GLY A 515 -25.60 -15.87 -58.94
C GLY A 515 -27.11 -15.78 -59.16
N GLU A 516 -27.85 -15.02 -58.35
CA GLU A 516 -29.28 -14.81 -58.53
C GLU A 516 -29.55 -13.59 -59.44
N LYS A 517 -30.36 -13.78 -60.49
CA LYS A 517 -30.75 -12.68 -61.38
C LYS A 517 -31.72 -11.75 -60.68
N VAL A 518 -31.24 -10.57 -60.30
CA VAL A 518 -32.06 -9.50 -59.73
C VAL A 518 -32.64 -8.67 -60.86
N LYS A 519 -33.93 -8.34 -60.74
CA LYS A 519 -34.59 -7.33 -61.57
C LYS A 519 -35.18 -6.26 -60.65
N LYS A 520 -34.73 -5.01 -60.79
CA LYS A 520 -35.14 -3.89 -59.95
C LYS A 520 -35.68 -2.74 -60.81
N ARG A 521 -36.77 -2.12 -60.37
CA ARG A 521 -37.18 -0.82 -60.89
C ARG A 521 -36.33 0.24 -60.22
N LEU A 522 -35.45 0.88 -60.96
CA LEU A 522 -34.45 1.79 -60.44
C LEU A 522 -35.03 3.19 -60.22
N ALA A 523 -35.75 3.72 -61.21
CA ALA A 523 -36.33 5.06 -61.15
C ALA A 523 -37.68 5.13 -61.87
N VAL A 524 -38.52 6.06 -61.41
CA VAL A 524 -39.69 6.54 -62.15
C VAL A 524 -39.50 8.04 -62.31
N MET A 525 -39.32 8.48 -63.55
CA MET A 525 -39.07 9.88 -63.89
C MET A 525 -40.31 10.44 -64.56
N ARG A 526 -40.87 11.52 -64.03
CA ARG A 526 -42.05 12.19 -64.57
C ARG A 526 -41.64 13.49 -65.23
N VAL A 527 -42.39 13.90 -66.26
CA VAL A 527 -42.21 15.19 -66.92
C VAL A 527 -42.32 16.37 -65.94
N THR A 528 -43.07 16.20 -64.85
CA THR A 528 -43.27 17.21 -63.80
C THR A 528 -42.19 17.23 -62.71
N ASP A 529 -41.23 16.29 -62.72
CA ASP A 529 -40.19 16.24 -61.70
C ASP A 529 -39.19 17.38 -61.92
N ALA A 530 -38.76 18.04 -60.84
CA ALA A 530 -37.94 19.26 -60.91
C ALA A 530 -36.48 18.99 -61.36
N GLU A 531 -35.95 17.81 -61.10
CA GLU A 531 -34.58 17.41 -61.46
C GLU A 531 -34.60 16.51 -62.71
N SER A 532 -33.74 16.82 -63.69
CA SER A 532 -33.55 15.98 -64.90
C SER A 532 -32.58 14.82 -64.66
N VAL A 533 -31.62 15.02 -63.76
CA VAL A 533 -30.54 14.08 -63.46
C VAL A 533 -30.81 13.38 -62.13
N SER A 534 -30.57 12.07 -62.05
CA SER A 534 -30.66 11.29 -60.80
C SER A 534 -29.52 10.28 -60.68
N GLY A 535 -28.93 10.16 -59.49
CA GLY A 535 -27.85 9.21 -59.19
C GLY A 535 -28.35 7.95 -58.50
N HIS A 536 -27.82 6.79 -58.91
CA HIS A 536 -28.19 5.47 -58.40
C HIS A 536 -26.95 4.60 -58.20
N VAL A 537 -26.87 3.88 -57.08
CA VAL A 537 -25.77 2.94 -56.81
C VAL A 537 -26.25 1.51 -57.03
N LEU A 538 -25.53 0.78 -57.86
CA LEU A 538 -25.77 -0.64 -58.14
C LEU A 538 -24.62 -1.48 -57.57
N PHE A 539 -24.99 -2.63 -57.00
CA PHE A 539 -24.05 -3.66 -56.56
C PHE A 539 -24.37 -4.96 -57.28
N TYR A 540 -23.39 -5.55 -57.97
CA TYR A 540 -23.59 -6.70 -58.86
C TYR A 540 -22.38 -7.64 -58.83
N ASP A 541 -22.54 -8.86 -59.36
CA ASP A 541 -21.46 -9.83 -59.38
C ASP A 541 -20.28 -9.36 -60.25
N PRO A 542 -19.04 -9.63 -59.83
CA PRO A 542 -17.86 -9.25 -60.59
C PRO A 542 -17.92 -9.77 -62.03
N GLN A 543 -17.57 -8.89 -62.98
CA GLN A 543 -17.57 -9.19 -64.43
C GLN A 543 -18.94 -9.52 -65.05
N ALA A 544 -20.05 -9.34 -64.32
CA ALA A 544 -21.37 -9.56 -64.88
C ALA A 544 -21.84 -8.37 -65.74
N ALA A 545 -22.62 -8.68 -66.78
CA ALA A 545 -23.32 -7.66 -67.55
C ALA A 545 -24.50 -7.09 -66.73
N VAL A 546 -24.60 -5.77 -66.72
CA VAL A 546 -25.78 -5.04 -66.21
C VAL A 546 -26.60 -4.66 -67.44
N ASP A 547 -27.88 -5.01 -67.46
CA ASP A 547 -28.78 -4.57 -68.52
C ASP A 547 -29.80 -3.58 -67.96
N TYR A 548 -30.23 -2.64 -68.79
CA TYR A 548 -31.31 -1.71 -68.49
C TYR A 548 -32.42 -1.77 -69.53
N ARG A 549 -33.59 -1.27 -69.14
CA ARG A 549 -34.72 -1.03 -70.04
C ARG A 549 -35.49 0.18 -69.57
N VAL A 550 -35.87 1.01 -70.52
CA VAL A 550 -36.77 2.14 -70.29
C VAL A 550 -38.16 1.81 -70.81
N ASN A 551 -39.17 1.96 -69.96
CA ASN A 551 -40.57 1.86 -70.35
C ASN A 551 -41.19 3.27 -70.32
N TRP A 552 -41.79 3.68 -71.43
CA TRP A 552 -42.32 5.01 -71.65
C TRP A 552 -43.85 5.02 -71.49
N TYR A 553 -44.37 6.05 -70.83
CA TYR A 553 -45.79 6.21 -70.55
C TYR A 553 -46.26 7.54 -71.15
N PRO A 554 -46.84 7.53 -72.36
CA PRO A 554 -47.39 8.71 -73.01
C PRO A 554 -48.54 9.36 -72.22
N SER A 555 -48.78 10.64 -72.47
CA SER A 555 -49.91 11.39 -71.90
C SER A 555 -51.27 10.86 -72.39
N GLY A 556 -51.30 10.20 -73.56
CA GLY A 556 -52.43 9.44 -74.08
C GLY A 556 -51.95 8.27 -74.94
N GLY A 557 -52.65 7.12 -74.90
CA GLY A 557 -52.27 5.91 -75.63
C GLY A 557 -51.83 4.76 -74.72
N ARG A 558 -51.22 3.72 -75.31
CA ARG A 558 -50.73 2.54 -74.57
C ARG A 558 -49.26 2.75 -74.13
N PRO A 559 -48.84 2.19 -72.98
CA PRO A 559 -47.44 2.21 -72.57
C PRO A 559 -46.53 1.56 -73.62
N ILE A 560 -45.36 2.17 -73.86
CA ILE A 560 -44.35 1.69 -74.79
C ILE A 560 -43.27 0.98 -73.97
N LYS A 561 -43.15 -0.32 -74.17
CA LYS A 561 -42.19 -1.16 -73.45
C LYS A 561 -40.90 -1.23 -74.26
N GLY A 562 -39.79 -0.74 -73.70
CA GLY A 562 -38.49 -0.86 -74.35
C GLY A 562 -37.96 -2.29 -74.36
N ASP A 563 -36.87 -2.51 -75.08
CA ASP A 563 -36.10 -3.75 -75.02
C ASP A 563 -35.00 -3.65 -73.97
N TRP A 564 -34.46 -4.81 -73.57
CA TRP A 564 -33.29 -4.85 -72.70
C TRP A 564 -32.04 -4.53 -73.49
N GLN A 565 -31.24 -3.61 -72.98
CA GLN A 565 -29.99 -3.17 -73.57
C GLN A 565 -28.87 -3.28 -72.54
N PRO A 566 -27.63 -3.58 -72.95
CA PRO A 566 -26.49 -3.57 -72.03
C PRO A 566 -26.26 -2.14 -71.50
N LEU A 567 -25.92 -2.04 -70.23
CA LEU A 567 -25.53 -0.82 -69.55
C LEU A 567 -24.01 -0.81 -69.40
N ASP A 568 -23.32 -0.35 -70.44
CA ASP A 568 -21.85 -0.32 -70.50
C ASP A 568 -21.26 1.02 -70.04
N GLU A 569 -22.12 2.01 -69.75
CA GLU A 569 -21.73 3.37 -69.35
C GLU A 569 -22.35 3.76 -68.00
N THR A 570 -21.63 4.60 -67.25
CA THR A 570 -22.06 5.12 -65.94
C THR A 570 -22.94 6.37 -66.05
N TYR A 571 -23.14 6.91 -67.25
CA TYR A 571 -24.00 8.06 -67.52
C TYR A 571 -24.98 7.69 -68.63
N LEU A 572 -26.28 7.72 -68.32
CA LEU A 572 -27.33 7.23 -69.19
C LEU A 572 -28.30 8.36 -69.55
N VAL A 573 -28.26 8.81 -70.81
CA VAL A 573 -29.21 9.79 -71.36
C VAL A 573 -30.45 9.07 -71.88
N LEU A 574 -31.62 9.46 -71.39
CA LEU A 574 -32.90 8.89 -71.81
C LEU A 574 -33.53 9.71 -72.93
N ILE A 575 -33.64 9.10 -74.11
CA ILE A 575 -34.27 9.70 -75.29
C ILE A 575 -35.65 9.06 -75.50
N PRO A 576 -36.75 9.84 -75.46
CA PRO A 576 -38.09 9.34 -75.76
C PRO A 576 -38.18 8.73 -77.18
N PRO A 577 -38.98 7.67 -77.37
CA PRO A 577 -39.24 7.15 -78.70
C PRO A 577 -40.09 8.15 -79.51
N GLU A 578 -39.86 8.22 -80.83
CA GLU A 578 -40.77 8.92 -81.73
C GLU A 578 -42.14 8.21 -81.72
N LEU A 579 -43.23 8.98 -81.47
CA LEU A 579 -44.60 8.46 -81.33
C LEU A 579 -45.33 8.23 -82.66
#